data_AF-A0A645FV77-F1
#
_entry.id   AF-A0A645FV77-F1
#
_cell.length_a   1.000
_cell.length_b   1.000
_cell.length_c   1.000
_cell.angle_alpha   90.00
_cell.angle_beta   90.00
_cell.angle_gamma   90.00
#
_symmetry.space_group_name_H-M   'P 1'
#
loop_
_entity.id
_entity.type
_entity.pdbx_description
1 polymer ?
#
loop_
_entity_poly.entity_id
_entity_poly.type
_entity_poly.pdbx_seq_one_letter_code
_entity_poly.pdbx_strand_id
1 'polypeptide(L)'
;MTSEPVAVIMLRIESIEEDIRRLEKKTEPVTRLIFTLREQRSPLVDLLDYRYFQQLPWDRCLELLHVSRGTFKSWRVRLIEKAARMLGFDPE
;
A
#
# COMPACT_ATOMS: atom_id res chain seq x y z
N MET A 1 16.51 2.74 -40.55
CA MET A 1 15.55 2.42 -39.48
C MET A 1 15.32 0.92 -39.53
N THR A 2 15.93 0.16 -38.62
CA THR A 2 15.70 -1.29 -38.54
C THR A 2 14.36 -1.52 -37.86
N SER A 3 13.37 -1.98 -38.62
CA SER A 3 12.10 -2.46 -38.07
C SER A 3 12.42 -3.64 -37.16
N GLU A 4 12.14 -3.51 -35.87
CA GLU A 4 12.18 -4.63 -34.95
C GLU A 4 11.16 -5.69 -35.45
N PRO A 5 11.52 -6.99 -35.51
CA PRO A 5 10.61 -8.02 -35.97
C PRO A 5 9.37 -8.06 -35.06
N VAL A 6 8.17 -8.20 -35.64
CA VAL A 6 6.90 -8.26 -34.90
C VAL A 6 6.92 -9.31 -33.78
N ALA A 7 7.62 -10.44 -34.00
CA ALA A 7 7.79 -11.48 -32.99
C ALA A 7 8.54 -11.00 -31.73
N VAL A 8 9.54 -10.12 -31.88
CA VAL A 8 10.29 -9.55 -30.75
C VAL A 8 9.38 -8.60 -29.94
N ILE A 9 8.53 -7.83 -30.63
CA ILE A 9 7.55 -6.96 -29.99
C ILE A 9 6.52 -7.79 -29.20
N MET A 10 6.01 -8.88 -29.78
CA MET A 10 5.05 -9.77 -29.11
C MET A 10 5.65 -10.40 -27.84
N LEU A 11 6.86 -10.95 -27.91
CA LEU A 11 7.54 -11.51 -26.73
C LEU A 11 7.75 -10.47 -25.62
N ARG A 12 8.03 -9.22 -26.00
CA ARG A 12 8.17 -8.13 -25.03
C ARG A 12 6.83 -7.76 -24.38
N ILE A 13 5.74 -7.76 -25.14
CA ILE A 13 4.39 -7.53 -24.61
C ILE A 13 4.03 -8.63 -23.61
N GLU A 14 4.21 -9.91 -23.97
CA GLU A 14 3.93 -11.04 -23.07
C GLU A 14 4.72 -10.94 -21.75
N SER A 15 6.00 -10.56 -21.83
CA SER A 15 6.83 -10.34 -20.64
C SER A 15 6.30 -9.20 -19.77
N ILE A 16 5.86 -8.09 -20.37
CA ILE A 16 5.30 -6.95 -19.63
C ILE A 16 3.99 -7.35 -18.96
N GLU A 17 3.13 -8.11 -19.64
CA GLU A 17 1.86 -8.59 -19.07
C GLU A 17 2.07 -9.54 -17.89
N GLU A 18 3.08 -10.41 -17.95
CA GLU A 18 3.45 -11.26 -16.81
C GLU A 18 3.98 -10.42 -15.63
N ASP A 19 4.80 -9.41 -15.92
CA ASP A 19 5.30 -8.49 -14.89
C ASP A 19 4.16 -7.70 -14.22
N ILE A 20 3.20 -7.21 -14.99
CA ILE A 20 2.01 -6.53 -14.48
C ILE A 20 1.24 -7.49 -13.56
N ARG A 21 0.88 -8.69 -14.02
CA ARG A 21 0.14 -9.67 -13.22
C ARG A 21 0.86 -10.03 -11.92
N ARG A 22 2.19 -10.18 -11.98
CA ARG A 22 3.03 -10.43 -10.80
C ARG A 22 3.02 -9.27 -9.82
N LEU A 23 3.11 -8.03 -10.30
CA LEU A 23 3.07 -6.83 -9.46
C LEU A 23 1.69 -6.63 -8.84
N GLU A 24 0.62 -6.80 -9.61
CA GLU A 24 -0.77 -6.74 -9.13
C GLU A 24 -0.99 -7.71 -7.97
N LYS A 25 -0.55 -8.96 -8.12
CA LYS A 25 -0.65 -9.98 -7.06
C LYS A 25 0.11 -9.58 -5.80
N LYS A 26 1.26 -8.89 -5.93
CA LYS A 26 2.04 -8.40 -4.79
C LYS A 26 1.38 -7.20 -4.10
N THR A 27 0.69 -6.35 -4.85
CA THR A 27 0.03 -5.14 -4.32
C THR A 27 -1.39 -5.39 -3.82
N GLU A 28 -2.03 -6.49 -4.23
CA GLU A 28 -3.40 -6.85 -3.87
C GLU A 28 -3.70 -6.77 -2.36
N PRO A 29 -2.83 -7.26 -1.43
CA PRO A 29 -3.09 -7.11 -0.01
C PRO A 29 -3.19 -5.65 0.47
N VAL A 30 -2.37 -4.76 -0.11
CA VAL A 30 -2.38 -3.32 0.19
C VAL A 30 -3.66 -2.70 -0.34
N THR A 31 -4.09 -3.05 -1.55
CA THR A 31 -5.37 -2.63 -2.13
C THR A 31 -6.54 -3.01 -1.21
N ARG A 32 -6.58 -4.26 -0.76
CA ARG A 32 -7.62 -4.75 0.18
C ARG A 32 -7.59 -4.02 1.51
N LEU A 33 -6.41 -3.72 2.05
CA LEU A 33 -6.27 -2.95 3.29
C LEU A 33 -6.90 -1.57 3.15
N ILE A 34 -6.54 -0.84 2.10
CA ILE A 34 -7.06 0.51 1.82
C ILE A 34 -8.58 0.46 1.65
N PHE A 35 -9.07 -0.48 0.85
CA PHE A 35 -10.50 -0.67 0.65
C PHE A 35 -11.24 -0.92 1.97
N THR A 36 -10.75 -1.84 2.78
CA THR A 36 -11.35 -2.17 4.09
C THR A 36 -11.34 -0.97 5.04
N LEU A 37 -10.25 -0.20 5.09
CA LEU A 37 -10.17 0.99 5.94
C LEU A 37 -11.18 2.08 5.50
N ARG A 38 -11.36 2.25 4.18
CA ARG A 38 -12.32 3.21 3.61
C ARG A 38 -13.76 2.79 3.88
N GLU A 39 -14.12 1.53 3.67
CA GLU A 39 -15.47 1.03 3.96
C GLU A 39 -15.83 1.19 5.45
N GLN A 40 -14.86 0.93 6.34
CA GLN A 40 -15.02 1.10 7.78
C GLN A 40 -15.02 2.56 8.23
N ARG A 41 -14.84 3.52 7.33
CA ARG A 41 -14.61 4.95 7.64
C ARG A 41 -13.55 5.12 8.75
N SER A 42 -12.52 4.28 8.70
CA SER A 42 -11.51 4.21 9.74
C SER A 42 -10.59 5.43 9.65
N PRO A 43 -10.31 6.12 10.77
CA PRO A 43 -9.36 7.23 10.75
C PRO A 43 -7.91 6.77 10.47
N LEU A 44 -7.67 5.45 10.44
CA LEU A 44 -6.39 4.88 10.03
C LEU A 44 -6.11 5.08 8.53
N VAL A 45 -7.12 5.41 7.72
CA VAL A 45 -6.93 5.67 6.29
C VAL A 45 -6.06 6.91 6.07
N ASP A 46 -6.31 7.98 6.84
CA ASP A 46 -5.55 9.23 6.75
C ASP A 46 -4.12 9.03 7.27
N LEU A 47 -3.96 8.25 8.34
CA LEU A 47 -2.64 7.88 8.86
C LEU A 47 -1.83 7.07 7.85
N LEU A 48 -2.48 6.12 7.14
CA LEU A 48 -1.85 5.34 6.07
C LEU A 48 -1.41 6.28 4.93
N ASP A 49 -2.28 7.19 4.53
CA ASP A 49 -2.02 8.13 3.43
C ASP A 49 -0.84 9.06 3.73
N TYR A 50 -0.89 9.75 4.87
CA TYR A 50 0.19 10.63 5.31
C TYR A 50 1.52 9.90 5.42
N ARG A 51 1.52 8.70 6.04
CA ARG A 51 2.78 8.00 6.30
C ARG A 51 3.39 7.39 5.04
N TYR A 52 2.60 6.73 4.20
CA TYR A 52 3.12 5.83 3.17
C TYR A 52 2.95 6.35 1.75
N PHE A 53 1.92 7.14 1.46
CA PHE A 53 1.74 7.76 0.14
C PHE A 53 2.41 9.14 0.08
N GLN A 54 2.22 9.96 1.11
CA GLN A 54 2.85 11.29 1.20
C GLN A 54 4.24 11.26 1.84
N GLN A 55 4.67 10.10 2.35
CA GLN A 55 5.99 9.87 2.96
C GLN A 55 6.32 10.81 4.13
N LEU A 56 5.31 11.30 4.85
CA LEU A 56 5.53 12.19 5.98
C LEU A 56 6.16 11.44 7.18
N PRO A 57 7.03 12.12 7.96
CA PRO A 57 7.53 11.55 9.21
C PRO A 57 6.40 11.47 10.25
N TRP A 58 6.53 10.55 11.21
CA TRP A 58 5.49 10.30 12.21
C TRP A 58 5.08 11.54 13.00
N ASP A 59 6.02 12.44 13.31
CA ASP A 59 5.73 13.67 14.05
C ASP A 59 4.81 14.61 13.24
N ARG A 60 5.00 14.68 11.92
CA ARG A 60 4.11 15.43 11.02
C ARG A 60 2.73 14.78 10.90
N CYS A 61 2.66 13.45 10.86
CA CYS A 61 1.37 12.77 10.86
C CYS A 61 0.57 13.06 12.14
N LEU A 62 1.25 13.09 13.30
CA LEU A 62 0.62 13.43 14.58
C LEU A 62 0.04 14.86 14.56
N GLU A 63 0.81 15.83 14.05
CA GLU A 63 0.38 17.23 13.90
C GLU A 63 -0.87 17.36 13.01
N LEU A 64 -0.87 16.68 11.86
CA LEU A 64 -1.95 16.76 10.87
C LEU A 64 -3.23 16.04 11.29
N LEU A 65 -3.12 14.95 12.06
CA LEU A 65 -4.30 14.19 12.50
C LEU A 65 -5.01 14.86 13.69
N HIS A 66 -4.43 15.87 14.32
CA HIS A 66 -5.02 16.62 15.43
C HIS A 66 -5.52 15.72 16.58
N VAL A 67 -4.81 14.64 16.88
CA VAL A 67 -5.13 13.69 17.96
C VAL A 67 -4.10 13.74 19.09
N SER A 68 -4.47 13.20 20.26
CA SER A 68 -3.51 13.02 21.36
C SER A 68 -2.38 12.05 20.98
N ARG A 69 -1.19 12.23 21.59
CA ARG A 69 -0.06 11.31 21.42
C ARG A 69 -0.40 9.85 21.77
N GLY A 70 -1.24 9.64 22.79
CA GLY A 70 -1.68 8.30 23.20
C GLY A 70 -2.56 7.65 22.14
N THR A 71 -3.54 8.39 21.61
CA THR A 71 -4.41 7.95 20.52
C THR A 71 -3.58 7.64 19.27
N PHE A 72 -2.65 8.52 18.89
CA PHE A 72 -1.78 8.33 17.74
C PHE A 72 -0.92 7.08 17.85
N LYS A 73 -0.30 6.84 19.01
CA LYS A 73 0.48 5.62 19.27
C LYS A 73 -0.37 4.37 19.08
N SER A 74 -1.59 4.36 19.62
CA SER A 74 -2.54 3.26 19.43
C SER A 74 -2.90 3.05 17.96
N TRP A 75 -3.18 4.13 17.23
CA TRP A 75 -3.52 4.07 15.80
C TRP A 75 -2.37 3.53 14.97
N ARG A 76 -1.14 3.97 15.25
CA ARG A 76 0.06 3.46 14.57
C ARG A 76 0.21 1.95 14.76
N VAL A 77 0.09 1.46 16.00
CA VAL A 77 0.18 0.01 16.30
C VAL A 77 -0.91 -0.75 15.56
N ARG A 78 -2.18 -0.31 15.69
CA ARG A 78 -3.32 -0.95 15.02
C ARG A 78 -3.19 -0.98 13.50
N LEU A 79 -2.68 0.09 12.89
CA LEU A 79 -2.45 0.15 11.45
C LEU A 79 -1.40 -0.88 11.01
N ILE A 80 -0.28 -0.95 11.73
CA ILE A 80 0.81 -1.90 11.43
C ILE A 80 0.32 -3.34 11.61
N GLU A 81 -0.35 -3.66 12.72
CA GLU A 81 -0.89 -5.01 12.98
C GLU A 81 -1.93 -5.43 11.94
N LYS A 82 -2.80 -4.51 11.50
CA LYS A 82 -3.79 -4.79 10.46
C LYS A 82 -3.11 -5.03 9.12
N ALA A 83 -2.11 -4.24 8.77
CA ALA A 83 -1.32 -4.43 7.55
C ALA A 83 -0.54 -5.75 7.58
N ALA A 84 0.13 -6.06 8.70
CA ALA A 84 0.91 -7.28 8.88
C ALA A 84 0.04 -8.53 8.67
N ARG A 85 -1.10 -8.61 9.38
CA ARG A 85 -2.06 -9.73 9.22
C ARG A 85 -2.56 -9.89 7.79
N MET A 86 -2.86 -8.79 7.10
CA MET A 86 -3.35 -8.84 5.71
C MET A 86 -2.25 -9.23 4.71
N LEU A 87 -0.99 -8.95 5.03
CA LEU A 87 0.18 -9.35 4.26
C LEU A 87 0.69 -10.76 4.63
N GLY A 88 0.06 -11.44 5.59
CA GLY A 88 0.46 -12.77 6.05
C GLY A 88 1.66 -12.78 7.00
N PHE A 89 2.01 -11.62 7.58
CA PHE A 89 2.97 -11.52 8.68
C PHE A 89 2.19 -11.47 9.99
N ASP A 90 2.13 -12.58 10.74
CA ASP A 90 1.62 -12.54 12.11
C ASP A 90 2.76 -12.07 13.03
N PRO A 91 2.60 -10.94 13.75
CA PRO A 91 3.51 -10.61 14.83
C PRO A 91 3.17 -11.52 16.02
N GLU A 92 3.96 -12.57 16.24
CA GLU A 92 4.00 -13.31 17.50
C GLU A 92 4.40 -12.40 18.68
#